data_AF-A0AAJ7RAV5-F1
#
_entry.id   AF-A0AAJ7RAV5-F1
#
_cell.length_a   1.000
_cell.length_b   1.000
_cell.length_c   1.000
_cell.angle_alpha   90.00
_cell.angle_beta   90.00
_cell.angle_gamma   90.00
#
_symmetry.space_group_name_H-M   'P 1'
#
loop_
_entity.id
_entity.type
_entity.pdbx_description
1 polymer ?
#
loop_
_entity_poly.entity_id
_entity_poly.type
_entity_poly.pdbx_seq_one_letter_code
_entity_poly.pdbx_strand_id
1 'polypeptide(L)'
;MIDFGYDISDFRGVDPIFGTMQDFESLVKTVQKLSLKVIMDYVPNHTSDQHEWFQKSLKNIAPYNDYYVWHPGKKLDNGTVKEPNNWLSVFGGPAWTWRDERQAYYLHQFDTSQPDLNFYNEALVQEMKDVLVFMLDKGVNGFRVDAIPHLFENTSYLDEPLSGNTDDPENYGYTDHIYTTDQHETYEMVKQWRDVIDAYDAANGVTPVIMTEVYTSTELTMKYYDYEAHFPFNFWFIEDLNENSSAAGYKNIIDTWVNNMPSGGTANWVVQAGFTLRRKPGPGY
;
A
#
# COMPACT_ATOMS: atom_id res chain seq x y z
N MET A 1 2.88 11.76 12.61
CA MET A 1 1.68 11.99 11.80
C MET A 1 1.97 13.01 10.71
N ILE A 2 2.91 12.64 9.85
CA ILE A 2 3.05 13.10 8.48
C ILE A 2 2.14 12.16 7.67
N ASP A 3 1.40 12.64 6.67
CA ASP A 3 0.41 11.80 5.96
C ASP A 3 -0.71 11.19 6.84
N PHE A 4 -1.16 11.94 7.85
CA PHE A 4 -2.39 11.65 8.63
C PHE A 4 -2.55 10.23 9.21
N GLY A 5 -1.44 9.52 9.45
CA GLY A 5 -1.41 8.22 10.12
C GLY A 5 -0.92 7.05 9.25
N TYR A 6 -0.58 7.30 7.99
CA TYR A 6 0.04 6.31 7.11
C TYR A 6 1.57 6.22 7.33
N ASP A 7 2.17 7.20 8.05
CA ASP A 7 3.53 7.12 8.61
C ASP A 7 3.57 6.26 9.89
N ILE A 8 3.39 4.95 9.79
CA ILE A 8 3.24 4.07 10.96
C ILE A 8 4.56 3.92 11.73
N SER A 9 4.57 4.31 13.01
CA SER A 9 5.74 4.16 13.91
C SER A 9 5.61 3.00 14.91
N ASP A 10 4.41 2.42 15.06
CA ASP A 10 4.14 1.18 15.80
C ASP A 10 2.87 0.51 15.26
N PHE A 11 3.03 -0.63 14.56
CA PHE A 11 1.92 -1.41 14.00
C PHE A 11 0.98 -2.04 15.04
N ARG A 12 1.39 -2.11 16.32
CA ARG A 12 0.62 -2.74 17.40
C ARG A 12 0.11 -1.72 18.43
N GLY A 13 0.37 -0.44 18.19
CA GLY A 13 -0.06 0.68 19.02
C GLY A 13 -1.33 1.36 18.52
N VAL A 14 -1.82 2.30 19.32
CA VAL A 14 -2.83 3.28 18.92
C VAL A 14 -2.20 4.65 19.13
N ASP A 15 -2.28 5.53 18.14
CA ASP A 15 -1.76 6.89 18.30
C ASP A 15 -2.47 7.59 19.48
N PRO A 16 -1.72 8.23 20.40
CA PRO A 16 -2.30 8.90 21.57
C PRO A 16 -3.37 9.95 21.25
N ILE A 17 -3.38 10.52 20.04
CA ILE A 17 -4.44 11.45 19.62
C ILE A 17 -5.81 10.76 19.48
N PHE A 18 -5.82 9.47 19.16
CA PHE A 18 -7.03 8.65 19.00
C PHE A 18 -7.41 7.90 20.28
N GLY A 19 -6.48 7.77 21.23
CA GLY A 19 -6.72 7.17 22.55
C GLY A 19 -5.73 6.06 22.87
N THR A 20 -6.23 4.99 23.48
CA THR A 20 -5.44 3.83 23.92
C THR A 20 -5.89 2.53 23.26
N MET A 21 -5.09 1.47 23.37
CA MET A 21 -5.51 0.14 22.94
C MET A 21 -6.78 -0.34 23.68
N GLN A 22 -6.97 0.06 24.95
CA GLN A 22 -8.18 -0.24 25.70
C GLN A 22 -9.42 0.46 25.13
N ASP A 23 -9.26 1.69 24.61
CA ASP A 23 -10.33 2.41 23.93
C ASP A 23 -10.69 1.71 22.61
N PHE A 24 -9.69 1.27 21.85
CA PHE A 24 -9.89 0.47 20.63
C PHE A 24 -10.63 -0.84 20.91
N GLU A 25 -10.19 -1.61 21.90
CA GLU A 25 -10.87 -2.85 22.31
C GLU A 25 -12.33 -2.59 22.78
N SER A 26 -12.57 -1.43 23.41
CA SER A 26 -13.92 -1.00 23.81
C SER A 26 -14.79 -0.63 22.61
N LEU A 27 -14.22 0.03 21.60
CA LEU A 27 -14.87 0.31 20.32
C LEU A 27 -15.26 -1.00 19.63
N VAL A 28 -14.32 -1.93 19.45
CA VAL A 28 -14.57 -3.23 18.80
C VAL A 28 -15.71 -3.98 19.49
N LYS A 29 -15.69 -4.09 20.82
CA LYS A 29 -16.77 -4.72 21.60
C LYS A 29 -18.12 -4.04 21.39
N THR A 30 -18.14 -2.72 21.23
CA THR A 30 -19.38 -1.96 21.02
C THR A 30 -19.93 -2.18 19.62
N VAL A 31 -19.07 -2.11 18.60
CA VAL A 31 -19.41 -2.35 17.19
C VAL A 31 -19.94 -3.78 17.00
N GLN A 32 -19.32 -4.77 17.63
CA GLN A 32 -19.78 -6.16 17.60
C GLN A 32 -21.17 -6.35 18.21
N LYS A 33 -21.51 -5.67 19.31
CA LYS A 33 -22.87 -5.71 19.90
C LYS A 33 -23.94 -5.15 18.96
N LEU A 34 -23.54 -4.31 18.01
CA LEU A 34 -24.40 -3.75 16.97
C LEU A 34 -24.44 -4.61 15.70
N SER A 35 -23.83 -5.80 15.70
CA SER A 35 -23.67 -6.66 14.52
C SER A 35 -22.95 -5.98 13.35
N LEU A 36 -22.12 -4.97 13.65
CA LEU A 36 -21.26 -4.30 12.69
C LEU A 36 -19.88 -4.97 12.66
N LYS A 37 -19.14 -4.75 11.58
CA LYS A 37 -17.79 -5.27 11.37
C LYS A 37 -16.78 -4.12 11.42
N VAL A 38 -15.59 -4.38 11.98
CA VAL A 38 -14.47 -3.44 11.97
C VAL A 38 -13.47 -3.91 10.90
N ILE A 39 -13.25 -3.07 9.90
CA ILE A 39 -12.17 -3.26 8.92
C ILE A 39 -11.09 -2.25 9.25
N MET A 40 -9.84 -2.70 9.33
CA MET A 40 -8.69 -1.82 9.54
C MET A 40 -7.99 -1.53 8.22
N ASP A 41 -7.43 -0.33 8.12
CA ASP A 41 -6.42 -0.06 7.10
C ASP A 41 -5.09 -0.73 7.52
N TYR A 42 -4.42 -1.35 6.56
CA TYR A 42 -3.17 -2.07 6.72
C TYR A 42 -2.21 -1.56 5.66
N VAL A 43 -1.15 -0.88 6.10
CA VAL A 43 -0.17 -0.22 5.24
C VAL A 43 1.14 -1.02 5.31
N PRO A 44 1.33 -2.01 4.41
CA PRO A 44 2.50 -2.88 4.49
C PRO A 44 3.76 -2.29 3.86
N ASN A 45 3.62 -1.34 2.92
CA ASN A 45 4.71 -0.90 2.05
C ASN A 45 5.88 -0.25 2.81
N HIS A 46 5.57 0.57 3.80
CA HIS A 46 6.55 1.42 4.48
C HIS A 46 6.20 1.58 5.95
N THR A 47 7.16 2.11 6.72
CA THR A 47 6.92 2.61 8.07
C THR A 47 7.28 4.09 8.12
N SER A 48 7.03 4.76 9.24
CA SER A 48 7.71 6.02 9.55
C SER A 48 9.22 5.81 9.68
N ASP A 49 10.00 6.83 9.30
CA ASP A 49 11.43 6.90 9.62
C ASP A 49 11.70 6.95 11.14
N GLN A 50 10.69 7.24 11.96
CA GLN A 50 10.77 7.16 13.42
C GLN A 50 10.50 5.74 13.96
N HIS A 51 10.09 4.78 13.12
CA HIS A 51 9.84 3.41 13.53
C HIS A 51 11.13 2.77 14.08
N GLU A 52 11.01 1.98 15.14
CA GLU A 52 12.16 1.35 15.81
C GLU A 52 12.98 0.49 14.81
N TRP A 53 12.30 -0.19 13.89
CA TRP A 53 12.93 -0.95 12.81
C TRP A 53 13.83 -0.08 11.95
N PHE A 54 13.37 1.08 11.46
CA PHE A 54 14.19 1.98 10.63
C PHE A 54 15.39 2.51 11.41
N GLN A 55 15.17 2.94 12.65
CA GLN A 55 16.24 3.45 13.52
C GLN A 55 17.33 2.40 13.80
N LYS A 56 16.95 1.12 13.93
CA LYS A 56 17.90 0.00 14.05
C LYS A 56 18.56 -0.35 12.72
N SER A 57 17.81 -0.33 11.62
CA SER A 57 18.30 -0.58 10.26
C SER A 57 19.34 0.47 9.83
N LEU A 58 19.06 1.75 10.06
CA LEU A 58 19.95 2.88 9.83
C LEU A 58 21.31 2.69 10.52
N LYS A 59 21.31 2.11 11.72
CA LYS A 59 22.52 1.79 12.51
C LYS A 59 23.13 0.42 12.22
N ASN A 60 22.59 -0.30 11.25
CA ASN A 60 23.01 -1.65 10.88
C ASN A 60 22.93 -2.68 12.01
N ILE A 61 21.86 -2.61 12.82
CA ILE A 61 21.63 -3.51 13.94
C ILE A 61 20.76 -4.69 13.51
N ALA A 62 21.31 -5.90 13.62
CA ALA A 62 20.57 -7.14 13.35
C ALA A 62 19.46 -7.39 14.39
N PRO A 63 18.32 -8.02 13.99
CA PRO A 63 18.02 -8.52 12.63
C PRO A 63 17.47 -7.47 11.66
N TYR A 64 17.34 -6.20 12.08
CA TYR A 64 16.65 -5.14 11.32
C TYR A 64 17.51 -4.53 10.20
N ASN A 65 18.76 -4.94 10.05
CA ASN A 65 19.71 -4.36 9.10
C ASN A 65 19.23 -4.40 7.65
N ASP A 66 18.39 -5.39 7.30
CA ASP A 66 17.86 -5.60 5.95
C ASP A 66 16.32 -5.51 5.89
N TYR A 67 15.69 -4.84 6.88
CA TYR A 67 14.24 -4.61 6.90
C TYR A 67 13.80 -3.53 5.90
N TYR A 68 14.74 -2.73 5.39
CA TYR A 68 14.48 -1.65 4.44
C TYR A 68 15.39 -1.81 3.22
N VAL A 69 14.98 -1.23 2.11
CA VAL A 69 15.76 -1.28 0.87
C VAL A 69 16.88 -0.25 0.94
N TRP A 70 18.13 -0.74 1.09
CA TRP A 70 19.34 0.08 1.11
C TRP A 70 20.18 -0.15 -0.13
N HIS A 71 20.69 0.93 -0.75
CA HIS A 71 21.63 0.86 -1.86
C HIS A 71 22.82 1.80 -1.66
N PRO A 72 24.08 1.38 -1.89
CA PRO A 72 25.26 2.24 -1.72
C PRO A 72 25.37 3.41 -2.72
N GLY A 73 24.36 3.62 -3.56
CA GLY A 73 24.38 4.53 -4.70
C GLY A 73 25.38 4.15 -5.82
N LYS A 74 25.43 4.99 -6.85
CA LYS A 74 26.38 4.88 -7.96
C LYS A 74 27.55 5.84 -7.75
N LYS A 75 28.78 5.34 -7.77
CA LYS A 75 29.99 6.18 -7.77
C LYS A 75 30.23 6.77 -9.15
N LEU A 76 30.42 8.07 -9.22
CA LEU A 76 30.80 8.80 -10.43
C LEU A 76 32.33 8.99 -10.49
N ASP A 77 32.86 9.28 -11.68
CA ASP A 77 34.31 9.44 -11.94
C ASP A 77 34.96 10.55 -11.09
N ASN A 78 34.18 11.55 -10.69
CA ASN A 78 34.61 12.65 -9.82
C ASN A 78 34.62 12.27 -8.32
N GLY A 79 34.30 11.01 -7.97
CA GLY A 79 34.25 10.52 -6.60
C GLY A 79 32.94 10.79 -5.86
N THR A 80 31.97 11.50 -6.45
CA THR A 80 30.65 11.72 -5.82
C THR A 80 29.78 10.48 -5.95
N VAL A 81 28.98 10.21 -4.93
CA VAL A 81 27.94 9.16 -4.97
C VAL A 81 26.62 9.81 -5.37
N LYS A 82 25.92 9.19 -6.31
CA LYS A 82 24.55 9.55 -6.72
C LYS A 82 23.57 8.43 -6.39
N GLU A 83 22.29 8.74 -6.52
CA GLU A 83 21.18 7.81 -6.50
C GLU A 83 21.49 6.59 -7.41
N PRO A 84 20.99 5.39 -7.08
CA PRO A 84 21.29 4.19 -7.85
C PRO A 84 20.72 4.22 -9.27
N ASN A 85 19.56 4.86 -9.45
CA ASN A 85 18.79 4.93 -10.69
C ASN A 85 17.90 6.18 -10.70
N ASN A 86 17.10 6.33 -11.76
CA ASN A 86 16.17 7.44 -11.98
C ASN A 86 14.77 7.24 -11.37
N TRP A 87 14.57 6.32 -10.42
CA TRP A 87 13.25 6.10 -9.83
C TRP A 87 12.74 7.36 -9.09
N LEU A 88 11.45 7.65 -9.27
CA LEU A 88 10.81 8.85 -8.75
C LEU A 88 9.78 8.51 -7.67
N SER A 89 9.65 9.37 -6.67
CA SER A 89 8.60 9.29 -5.66
C SER A 89 7.26 9.67 -6.27
N VAL A 90 6.18 9.02 -5.81
CA VAL A 90 4.79 9.36 -6.13
C VAL A 90 4.48 10.83 -5.81
N PHE A 91 5.14 11.40 -4.80
CA PHE A 91 4.98 12.80 -4.41
C PHE A 91 5.95 13.76 -5.13
N GLY A 92 6.77 13.23 -6.04
CA GLY A 92 7.71 13.98 -6.86
C GLY A 92 9.14 13.99 -6.31
N GLY A 93 10.09 14.17 -7.22
CA GLY A 93 11.53 14.08 -6.94
C GLY A 93 12.05 12.64 -6.84
N PRO A 94 13.33 12.44 -6.51
CA PRO A 94 13.94 11.12 -6.42
C PRO A 94 13.32 10.24 -5.33
N ALA A 95 13.14 8.94 -5.61
CA ALA A 95 12.69 7.94 -4.63
C ALA A 95 13.79 7.48 -3.65
N TRP A 96 14.95 8.16 -3.65
CA TRP A 96 16.12 7.73 -2.90
C TRP A 96 16.66 8.86 -2.03
N THR A 97 16.86 8.58 -0.74
CA THR A 97 17.46 9.55 0.18
C THR A 97 18.72 8.99 0.83
N TRP A 98 19.83 9.74 0.71
CA TRP A 98 21.12 9.38 1.31
C TRP A 98 21.12 9.52 2.83
N ARG A 99 21.75 8.58 3.53
CA ARG A 99 22.01 8.65 4.97
C ARG A 99 23.49 8.47 5.28
N ASP A 100 24.09 9.50 5.89
CA ASP A 100 25.49 9.48 6.28
C ASP A 100 25.77 8.41 7.34
N GLU A 101 24.84 8.12 8.24
CA GLU A 101 25.04 7.11 9.29
C GLU A 101 25.17 5.70 8.73
N ARG A 102 24.49 5.44 7.59
CA ARG A 102 24.49 4.14 6.89
C ARG A 102 25.47 4.10 5.72
N GLN A 103 25.88 5.27 5.20
CA GLN A 103 26.63 5.42 3.95
C GLN A 103 25.92 4.75 2.76
N ALA A 104 24.59 4.92 2.69
CA ALA A 104 23.74 4.36 1.66
C ALA A 104 22.48 5.22 1.46
N TYR A 105 21.85 5.08 0.30
CA TYR A 105 20.49 5.54 0.04
C TYR A 105 19.48 4.51 0.57
N TYR A 106 18.38 4.97 1.17
CA TYR A 106 17.18 4.15 1.33
C TYR A 106 16.12 4.53 0.30
N LEU A 107 15.30 3.56 -0.09
CA LEU A 107 14.15 3.75 -0.96
C LEU A 107 12.96 4.32 -0.18
N HIS A 108 12.23 5.23 -0.81
CA HIS A 108 10.90 5.67 -0.41
C HIS A 108 10.06 5.97 -1.66
N GLN A 109 9.04 5.17 -1.92
CA GLN A 109 8.10 5.38 -3.03
C GLN A 109 7.21 6.62 -2.78
N PHE A 110 7.03 6.99 -1.51
CA PHE A 110 6.23 8.14 -1.09
C PHE A 110 7.11 9.22 -0.47
N ASP A 111 6.79 9.73 0.73
CA ASP A 111 7.57 10.77 1.39
C ASP A 111 8.91 10.23 1.93
N THR A 112 9.90 11.10 2.09
CA THR A 112 11.18 10.74 2.72
C THR A 112 11.03 10.18 4.14
N SER A 113 9.97 10.56 4.86
CA SER A 113 9.63 10.00 6.17
C SER A 113 8.94 8.64 6.11
N GLN A 114 8.70 8.08 4.92
CA GLN A 114 8.08 6.78 4.64
C GLN A 114 9.09 5.82 3.95
N PRO A 115 10.18 5.40 4.63
CA PRO A 115 11.12 4.42 4.08
C PRO A 115 10.45 3.06 3.80
N ASP A 116 10.71 2.52 2.62
CA ASP A 116 10.07 1.28 2.17
C ASP A 116 10.69 0.03 2.79
N LEU A 117 9.80 -0.87 3.17
CA LEU A 117 10.10 -2.16 3.75
C LEU A 117 10.56 -3.14 2.66
N ASN A 118 11.58 -3.94 2.96
CA ASN A 118 12.14 -4.91 2.03
C ASN A 118 11.39 -6.26 2.10
N PHE A 119 10.37 -6.45 1.26
CA PHE A 119 9.56 -7.68 1.26
C PHE A 119 10.28 -8.94 0.73
N TYR A 120 11.51 -8.84 0.23
CA TYR A 120 12.36 -10.01 0.00
C TYR A 120 12.95 -10.60 1.30
N ASN A 121 12.83 -9.88 2.42
CA ASN A 121 13.29 -10.35 3.73
C ASN A 121 12.20 -11.22 4.41
N GLU A 122 12.43 -12.53 4.50
CA GLU A 122 11.48 -13.47 5.11
C GLU A 122 11.13 -13.15 6.57
N ALA A 123 12.08 -12.59 7.35
CA ALA A 123 11.81 -12.21 8.74
C ALA A 123 10.81 -11.04 8.82
N LEU A 124 10.95 -10.05 7.93
CA LEU A 124 10.01 -8.95 7.81
C LEU A 124 8.63 -9.45 7.33
N VAL A 125 8.60 -10.32 6.32
CA VAL A 125 7.35 -10.94 5.84
C VAL A 125 6.61 -11.63 6.99
N GLN A 126 7.33 -12.35 7.85
CA GLN A 126 6.73 -12.98 9.02
C GLN A 126 6.24 -11.94 10.04
N GLU A 127 7.01 -10.90 10.34
CA GLU A 127 6.58 -9.84 11.28
C GLU A 127 5.29 -9.15 10.81
N MET A 128 5.16 -8.90 9.51
CA MET A 128 3.97 -8.29 8.90
C MET A 128 2.76 -9.23 8.93
N LYS A 129 2.94 -10.54 8.76
CA LYS A 129 1.88 -11.54 9.00
C LYS A 129 1.46 -11.56 10.47
N ASP A 130 2.40 -11.44 11.40
CA ASP A 130 2.11 -11.41 12.83
C ASP A 130 1.34 -10.13 13.23
N VAL A 131 1.50 -9.01 12.51
CA VAL A 131 0.67 -7.80 12.68
C VAL A 131 -0.78 -8.09 12.32
N LEU A 132 -1.04 -8.78 11.21
CA LEU A 132 -2.41 -9.17 10.82
C LEU A 132 -3.06 -10.04 11.91
N VAL A 133 -2.36 -11.08 12.37
CA VAL A 133 -2.85 -11.97 13.43
C VAL A 133 -3.11 -11.19 14.73
N PHE A 134 -2.18 -10.30 15.12
CA PHE A 134 -2.37 -9.46 16.30
C PHE A 134 -3.65 -8.63 16.23
N MET A 135 -3.93 -8.00 15.08
CA MET A 135 -5.14 -7.20 14.92
C MET A 135 -6.42 -8.06 14.86
N LEU A 136 -6.34 -9.26 14.27
CA LEU A 136 -7.44 -10.23 14.30
C LEU A 136 -7.75 -10.70 15.73
N ASP A 137 -6.72 -10.93 16.57
CA ASP A 137 -6.87 -11.25 17.99
C ASP A 137 -7.55 -10.12 18.78
N LYS A 138 -7.41 -8.87 18.31
CA LYS A 138 -8.13 -7.70 18.86
C LYS A 138 -9.59 -7.61 18.39
N GLY A 139 -10.04 -8.50 17.51
CA GLY A 139 -11.42 -8.60 17.05
C GLY A 139 -11.72 -7.83 15.76
N VAL A 140 -10.68 -7.42 15.02
CA VAL A 140 -10.81 -6.89 13.64
C VAL A 140 -11.39 -7.96 12.73
N ASN A 141 -12.18 -7.55 11.73
CA ASN A 141 -12.92 -8.41 10.81
C ASN A 141 -12.40 -8.35 9.38
N GLY A 142 -11.23 -7.78 9.17
CA GLY A 142 -10.59 -7.71 7.86
C GLY A 142 -9.75 -6.48 7.69
N PHE A 143 -9.10 -6.42 6.54
CA PHE A 143 -8.09 -5.44 6.20
C PHE A 143 -8.35 -4.86 4.82
N ARG A 144 -8.20 -3.54 4.72
CA ARG A 144 -7.92 -2.85 3.46
C ARG A 144 -6.40 -2.72 3.38
N VAL A 145 -5.80 -3.25 2.33
CA VAL A 145 -4.35 -3.21 2.10
C VAL A 145 -4.04 -1.99 1.25
N ASP A 146 -3.33 -1.04 1.82
CA ASP A 146 -2.95 0.23 1.21
C ASP A 146 -1.71 0.10 0.33
N ALA A 147 -1.60 0.94 -0.71
CA ALA A 147 -0.41 1.08 -1.56
C ALA A 147 0.14 -0.24 -2.14
N ILE A 148 -0.69 -1.27 -2.31
CA ILE A 148 -0.22 -2.61 -2.67
C ILE A 148 0.61 -2.70 -3.96
N PRO A 149 0.37 -1.90 -5.02
CA PRO A 149 1.19 -1.99 -6.23
C PRO A 149 2.68 -1.72 -6.00
N HIS A 150 3.05 -0.99 -4.95
CA HIS A 150 4.43 -0.57 -4.66
C HIS A 150 5.21 -1.57 -3.78
N LEU A 151 4.61 -2.69 -3.38
CA LEU A 151 5.16 -3.57 -2.33
C LEU A 151 6.53 -4.19 -2.64
N PHE A 152 6.81 -4.40 -3.93
CA PHE A 152 8.05 -4.99 -4.41
C PHE A 152 8.60 -4.16 -5.55
N GLU A 153 9.91 -3.96 -5.55
CA GLU A 153 10.65 -3.41 -6.68
C GLU A 153 11.58 -4.47 -7.31
N ASN A 154 11.99 -4.17 -8.54
CA ASN A 154 12.93 -4.99 -9.27
C ASN A 154 14.36 -4.84 -8.71
N THR A 155 14.96 -5.94 -8.27
CA THR A 155 16.30 -5.93 -7.64
C THR A 155 17.47 -5.73 -8.61
N SER A 156 17.20 -5.54 -9.91
CA SER A 156 18.25 -5.12 -10.87
C SER A 156 18.60 -3.64 -10.73
N TYR A 157 17.74 -2.85 -10.07
CA TYR A 157 17.90 -1.41 -9.87
C TYR A 157 18.20 -0.64 -11.17
N LEU A 158 17.68 -1.11 -12.31
CA LEU A 158 17.82 -0.42 -13.58
C LEU A 158 16.98 0.86 -13.62
N ASP A 159 17.42 1.81 -14.44
CA ASP A 159 16.63 3.01 -14.75
C ASP A 159 15.31 2.60 -15.41
N GLU A 160 14.22 3.26 -15.00
CA GLU A 160 12.94 3.19 -15.68
C GLU A 160 13.00 3.92 -17.04
N PRO A 161 12.30 3.41 -18.06
CA PRO A 161 12.16 4.11 -19.32
C PRO A 161 11.34 5.40 -19.15
N LEU A 162 11.57 6.38 -20.03
CA LEU A 162 10.78 7.61 -20.06
C LEU A 162 9.39 7.33 -20.64
N SER A 163 8.34 7.85 -20.00
CA SER A 163 6.96 7.65 -20.43
C SER A 163 6.57 8.51 -21.64
N GLY A 164 7.19 9.70 -21.74
CA GLY A 164 6.78 10.74 -22.69
C GLY A 164 5.51 11.52 -22.29
N ASN A 165 4.98 11.32 -21.09
CA ASN A 165 3.74 11.98 -20.62
C ASN A 165 3.98 13.42 -20.10
N THR A 166 5.21 13.74 -19.70
CA THR A 166 5.62 15.04 -19.16
C THR A 166 7.08 15.32 -19.47
N ASP A 167 7.44 16.61 -19.55
CA ASP A 167 8.82 17.08 -19.70
C ASP A 167 9.49 17.42 -18.35
N ASP A 168 8.73 17.38 -17.25
CA ASP A 168 9.22 17.66 -15.90
C ASP A 168 9.90 16.40 -15.30
N PRO A 169 11.24 16.39 -15.12
CA PRO A 169 11.96 15.22 -14.64
C PRO A 169 11.73 14.90 -13.15
N GLU A 170 11.09 15.79 -12.40
CA GLU A 170 10.73 15.52 -11.00
C GLU A 170 9.29 15.01 -10.85
N ASN A 171 8.50 15.01 -11.93
CA ASN A 171 7.13 14.53 -11.91
C ASN A 171 7.11 12.99 -11.98
N TYR A 172 6.34 12.34 -11.09
CA TYR A 172 6.22 10.87 -11.07
C TYR A 172 5.92 10.29 -12.46
N GLY A 173 5.03 10.91 -13.22
CA GLY A 173 4.69 10.48 -14.59
C GLY A 173 5.79 10.67 -15.64
N TYR A 174 7.02 11.07 -15.28
CA TYR A 174 8.17 11.19 -16.20
C TYR A 174 8.70 9.83 -16.69
N THR A 175 8.60 8.80 -15.85
CA THR A 175 9.01 7.43 -16.17
C THR A 175 7.83 6.47 -16.29
N ASP A 176 8.04 5.35 -16.97
CA ASP A 176 7.13 4.21 -17.02
C ASP A 176 7.52 3.22 -15.91
N HIS A 177 6.61 2.99 -14.96
CA HIS A 177 6.90 2.34 -13.67
C HIS A 177 7.03 0.80 -13.71
N ILE A 178 7.76 0.26 -14.68
CA ILE A 178 7.87 -1.18 -14.89
C ILE A 178 8.71 -1.91 -13.84
N TYR A 179 9.52 -1.18 -13.07
CA TYR A 179 10.42 -1.74 -12.06
C TYR A 179 10.00 -1.44 -10.62
N THR A 180 9.13 -0.48 -10.40
CA THR A 180 8.74 0.00 -9.07
C THR A 180 7.29 -0.30 -8.71
N THR A 181 6.45 -0.71 -9.66
CA THR A 181 5.06 -1.13 -9.39
C THR A 181 4.72 -2.48 -10.02
N ASP A 182 3.66 -3.10 -9.50
CA ASP A 182 2.99 -4.29 -10.07
C ASP A 182 3.92 -5.49 -10.33
N GLN A 183 5.00 -5.62 -9.56
CA GLN A 183 5.88 -6.79 -9.62
C GLN A 183 5.08 -8.06 -9.27
N HIS A 184 5.48 -9.19 -9.84
CA HIS A 184 4.69 -10.42 -9.72
C HIS A 184 4.56 -10.88 -8.25
N GLU A 185 5.61 -10.70 -7.48
CA GLU A 185 5.78 -11.03 -6.08
C GLU A 185 4.73 -10.32 -5.20
N THR A 186 4.27 -9.14 -5.59
CA THR A 186 3.17 -8.41 -4.92
C THR A 186 1.91 -9.26 -4.85
N TYR A 187 1.53 -9.90 -5.96
CA TYR A 187 0.34 -10.74 -6.02
C TYR A 187 0.52 -12.02 -5.18
N GLU A 188 1.70 -12.62 -5.21
CA GLU A 188 2.02 -13.77 -4.36
C GLU A 188 1.93 -13.42 -2.88
N MET A 189 2.33 -12.22 -2.48
CA MET A 189 2.21 -11.75 -1.09
C MET A 189 0.75 -11.57 -0.67
N VAL A 190 -0.13 -11.08 -1.55
CA VAL A 190 -1.57 -11.02 -1.28
C VAL A 190 -2.12 -12.42 -1.01
N LYS A 191 -1.70 -13.43 -1.80
CA LYS A 191 -2.09 -14.82 -1.56
C LYS A 191 -1.57 -15.33 -0.20
N GLN A 192 -0.35 -14.98 0.19
CA GLN A 192 0.17 -15.34 1.51
C GLN A 192 -0.62 -14.69 2.66
N TRP A 193 -1.04 -13.42 2.54
CA TRP A 193 -1.91 -12.81 3.54
C TRP A 193 -3.31 -13.42 3.53
N ARG A 194 -3.81 -13.81 2.35
CA ARG A 194 -5.06 -14.56 2.24
C ARG A 194 -4.99 -15.88 3.01
N ASP A 195 -3.89 -16.63 2.89
CA ASP A 195 -3.70 -17.88 3.62
C ASP A 195 -3.68 -17.66 5.14
N VAL A 196 -3.11 -16.55 5.62
CA VAL A 196 -3.12 -16.18 7.05
C VAL A 196 -4.55 -15.98 7.55
N ILE A 197 -5.37 -15.22 6.82
CA ILE A 197 -6.74 -14.93 7.27
C ILE A 197 -7.66 -16.16 7.15
N ASP A 198 -7.46 -17.03 6.16
CA ASP A 198 -8.21 -18.28 6.01
C ASP A 198 -7.85 -19.29 7.12
N ALA A 199 -6.57 -19.37 7.47
CA ALA A 199 -6.13 -20.19 8.62
C ALA A 199 -6.73 -19.67 9.92
N TYR A 200 -6.82 -18.35 10.08
CA TYR A 200 -7.47 -17.73 11.24
C TYR A 200 -8.98 -18.01 11.27
N ASP A 201 -9.67 -17.95 10.13
CA ASP A 201 -11.09 -18.34 10.02
C ASP A 201 -11.30 -19.80 10.44
N ALA A 202 -10.56 -20.72 9.82
CA ALA A 202 -10.67 -22.14 10.11
C ALA A 202 -10.47 -22.47 11.61
N ALA A 203 -9.61 -21.72 12.30
CA ALA A 203 -9.35 -21.91 13.72
C ALA A 203 -10.40 -21.27 14.64
N ASN A 204 -11.03 -20.15 14.23
CA ASN A 204 -11.83 -19.31 15.12
C ASN A 204 -13.31 -19.17 14.72
N GLY A 205 -13.69 -19.63 13.52
CA GLY A 205 -15.03 -19.48 12.97
C GLY A 205 -15.44 -18.02 12.75
N VAL A 206 -14.48 -17.16 12.38
CA VAL A 206 -14.72 -15.78 12.00
C VAL A 206 -14.30 -15.60 10.55
N THR A 207 -15.08 -14.89 9.74
CA THR A 207 -14.78 -14.70 8.31
C THR A 207 -14.17 -13.31 8.06
N PRO A 208 -12.87 -13.08 8.34
CA PRO A 208 -12.20 -11.84 8.00
C PRO A 208 -12.07 -11.71 6.48
N VAL A 209 -12.05 -10.47 6.00
CA VAL A 209 -11.86 -10.18 4.56
C VAL A 209 -10.55 -9.45 4.32
N ILE A 210 -9.98 -9.61 3.14
CA ILE A 210 -8.85 -8.81 2.65
C ILE A 210 -9.24 -8.15 1.34
N MET A 211 -9.08 -6.84 1.30
CA MET A 211 -9.39 -5.98 0.16
C MET A 211 -8.15 -5.18 -0.19
N THR A 212 -7.87 -4.96 -1.46
CA THR A 212 -6.65 -4.28 -1.89
C THR A 212 -6.96 -2.91 -2.49
N GLU A 213 -6.25 -1.87 -2.08
CA GLU A 213 -6.30 -0.57 -2.75
C GLU A 213 -5.38 -0.59 -3.97
N VAL A 214 -5.95 -0.49 -5.16
CA VAL A 214 -5.20 -0.72 -6.39
C VAL A 214 -5.48 0.40 -7.38
N TYR A 215 -4.41 1.04 -7.86
CA TYR A 215 -4.41 1.98 -8.97
C TYR A 215 -3.48 1.47 -10.07
N THR A 216 -3.99 0.65 -10.98
CA THR A 216 -3.25 0.10 -12.12
C THR A 216 -4.21 -0.25 -13.25
N SER A 217 -3.70 -0.83 -14.33
CA SER A 217 -4.50 -1.27 -15.47
C SER A 217 -5.61 -2.26 -15.06
N THR A 218 -6.66 -2.37 -15.88
CA THR A 218 -7.75 -3.32 -15.64
C THR A 218 -7.26 -4.76 -15.50
N GLU A 219 -6.34 -5.21 -16.37
CA GLU A 219 -5.80 -6.57 -16.34
C GLU A 219 -5.09 -6.85 -15.01
N LEU A 220 -4.20 -5.94 -14.60
CA LEU A 220 -3.43 -6.05 -13.36
C LEU A 220 -4.32 -5.90 -12.11
N THR A 221 -5.40 -5.11 -12.19
CA THR A 221 -6.40 -5.02 -11.14
C THR A 221 -7.14 -6.34 -10.95
N MET A 222 -7.58 -6.98 -12.04
CA MET A 222 -8.33 -8.25 -11.95
C MET A 222 -7.47 -9.40 -11.43
N LYS A 223 -6.16 -9.35 -11.68
CA LYS A 223 -5.20 -10.34 -11.15
C LYS A 223 -5.26 -10.45 -9.62
N TYR A 224 -5.64 -9.43 -8.87
CA TYR A 224 -5.82 -9.54 -7.41
C TYR A 224 -6.91 -10.55 -6.99
N TYR A 225 -7.97 -10.74 -7.80
CA TYR A 225 -8.94 -11.81 -7.56
C TYR A 225 -8.34 -13.20 -7.77
N ASP A 226 -7.46 -13.36 -8.77
CA ASP A 226 -6.80 -14.64 -9.06
C ASP A 226 -5.84 -15.06 -7.93
N TYR A 227 -5.33 -14.09 -7.18
CA TYR A 227 -4.55 -14.28 -5.95
C TYR A 227 -5.42 -14.18 -4.68
N GLU A 228 -6.72 -14.38 -4.86
CA GLU A 228 -7.70 -14.64 -3.81
C GLU A 228 -7.94 -13.49 -2.81
N ALA A 229 -7.60 -12.25 -3.18
CA ALA A 229 -8.19 -11.09 -2.51
C ALA A 229 -9.72 -11.19 -2.62
N HIS A 230 -10.44 -10.80 -1.57
CA HIS A 230 -11.91 -10.83 -1.62
C HIS A 230 -12.43 -9.88 -2.71
N PHE A 231 -11.79 -8.72 -2.83
CA PHE A 231 -11.87 -7.85 -4.00
C PHE A 231 -10.80 -6.74 -3.93
N PRO A 232 -10.23 -6.31 -5.07
CA PRO A 232 -9.60 -5.00 -5.19
C PRO A 232 -10.66 -3.90 -5.17
N PHE A 233 -10.36 -2.76 -4.56
CA PHE A 233 -11.24 -1.59 -4.57
C PHE A 233 -11.44 -1.08 -6.00
N ASN A 234 -12.70 -0.77 -6.34
CA ASN A 234 -13.06 -0.22 -7.64
C ASN A 234 -13.18 1.31 -7.57
N PHE A 235 -12.10 2.01 -7.92
CA PHE A 235 -12.04 3.47 -7.92
C PHE A 235 -12.44 4.12 -9.25
N TRP A 236 -12.84 3.37 -10.27
CA TRP A 236 -13.11 3.95 -11.60
C TRP A 236 -14.28 4.93 -11.63
N PHE A 237 -15.20 4.87 -10.65
CA PHE A 237 -16.23 5.91 -10.47
C PHE A 237 -15.67 7.26 -10.01
N ILE A 238 -14.47 7.28 -9.44
CA ILE A 238 -13.74 8.46 -9.00
C ILE A 238 -12.81 8.94 -10.11
N GLU A 239 -12.09 8.02 -10.75
CA GLU A 239 -11.04 8.36 -11.72
C GLU A 239 -11.59 8.75 -13.09
N ASP A 240 -12.59 8.01 -13.57
CA ASP A 240 -13.04 8.11 -14.97
C ASP A 240 -14.36 8.87 -15.14
N LEU A 241 -14.99 9.31 -14.04
CA LEU A 241 -16.29 9.97 -14.07
C LEU A 241 -16.29 11.29 -13.30
N ASN A 242 -17.00 12.28 -13.84
CA ASN A 242 -17.19 13.60 -13.25
C ASN A 242 -18.62 14.11 -13.48
N GLU A 243 -18.90 15.36 -13.12
CA GLU A 243 -20.23 15.98 -13.23
C GLU A 243 -20.78 16.05 -14.67
N ASN A 244 -19.92 15.92 -15.68
CA ASN A 244 -20.29 15.98 -17.10
C ASN A 244 -20.48 14.58 -17.73
N SER A 245 -20.28 13.50 -16.96
CA SER A 245 -20.38 12.14 -17.48
C SER A 245 -21.82 11.76 -17.84
N SER A 246 -21.99 11.15 -19.02
CA SER A 246 -23.30 10.69 -19.51
C SER A 246 -23.67 9.30 -18.96
N ALA A 247 -24.95 8.91 -19.08
CA ALA A 247 -25.40 7.56 -18.74
C ALA A 247 -24.61 6.45 -19.45
N ALA A 248 -24.12 6.71 -20.67
CA ALA A 248 -23.27 5.77 -21.40
C ALA A 248 -21.89 5.61 -20.73
N GLY A 249 -21.32 6.68 -20.17
CA GLY A 249 -20.07 6.62 -19.40
C GLY A 249 -20.22 5.78 -18.14
N TYR A 250 -21.29 5.99 -17.37
CA TYR A 250 -21.61 5.17 -16.19
C TYR A 250 -21.76 3.68 -16.57
N LYS A 251 -22.50 3.39 -17.66
CA LYS A 251 -22.65 2.02 -18.14
C LYS A 251 -21.30 1.41 -18.53
N ASN A 252 -20.43 2.17 -19.21
CA ASN A 252 -19.12 1.70 -19.61
C ASN A 252 -18.27 1.29 -18.39
N ILE A 253 -18.21 2.09 -17.34
CA ILE A 253 -17.49 1.73 -16.10
C ILE A 253 -18.04 0.46 -15.47
N ILE A 254 -19.37 0.34 -15.40
CA ILE A 254 -20.02 -0.85 -14.84
C ILE A 254 -19.70 -2.09 -15.68
N ASP A 255 -19.88 -1.99 -17.00
CA ASP A 255 -19.64 -3.09 -17.94
C ASP A 255 -18.17 -3.52 -17.90
N THR A 256 -17.21 -2.57 -17.89
CA THR A 256 -15.78 -2.88 -17.86
C THR A 256 -15.44 -3.71 -16.62
N TRP A 257 -15.94 -3.36 -15.43
CA TRP A 257 -15.63 -4.12 -14.23
C TRP A 257 -16.27 -5.50 -14.29
N VAL A 258 -17.58 -5.57 -14.58
CA VAL A 258 -18.35 -6.82 -14.58
C VAL A 258 -17.85 -7.79 -15.65
N ASN A 259 -17.41 -7.31 -16.81
CA ASN A 259 -16.95 -8.16 -17.91
C ASN A 259 -15.52 -8.69 -17.72
N ASN A 260 -14.67 -8.00 -16.96
CA ASN A 260 -13.28 -8.42 -16.72
C ASN A 260 -13.10 -9.15 -15.38
N MET A 261 -13.99 -8.94 -14.41
CA MET A 261 -13.95 -9.64 -13.12
C MET A 261 -14.10 -11.16 -13.32
N PRO A 262 -13.24 -11.99 -12.69
CA PRO A 262 -13.34 -13.43 -12.82
C PRO A 262 -14.64 -13.96 -12.23
N SER A 263 -15.07 -15.13 -12.73
CA SER A 263 -16.31 -15.78 -12.28
C SER A 263 -16.25 -16.07 -10.78
N GLY A 264 -17.30 -15.71 -10.04
CA GLY A 264 -17.35 -15.85 -8.58
C GLY A 264 -16.76 -14.68 -7.81
N GLY A 265 -16.12 -13.71 -8.48
CA GLY A 265 -15.67 -12.46 -7.86
C GLY A 265 -16.82 -11.62 -7.31
N THR A 266 -16.56 -10.89 -6.22
CA THR A 266 -17.52 -9.96 -5.62
C THR A 266 -17.22 -8.54 -6.11
N ALA A 267 -18.11 -7.99 -6.95
CA ALA A 267 -17.97 -6.60 -7.38
C ALA A 267 -18.19 -5.61 -6.23
N ASN A 268 -17.45 -4.52 -6.25
CA ASN A 268 -17.62 -3.37 -5.35
C ASN A 268 -17.60 -2.07 -6.16
N TRP A 269 -18.06 -0.98 -5.55
CA TRP A 269 -18.18 0.32 -6.21
C TRP A 269 -17.87 1.44 -5.22
N VAL A 270 -16.86 2.25 -5.51
CA VAL A 270 -16.44 3.35 -4.65
C VAL A 270 -16.75 4.66 -5.37
N VAL A 271 -17.61 5.50 -4.78
CA VAL A 271 -18.01 6.78 -5.38
C VAL A 271 -17.35 8.01 -4.74
N GLN A 272 -16.63 7.78 -3.63
CA GLN A 272 -15.88 8.80 -2.89
C GLN A 272 -14.84 8.15 -1.97
N ALA A 273 -13.68 8.79 -1.80
CA ALA A 273 -12.65 8.42 -0.84
C ALA A 273 -12.09 9.66 -0.09
N GLY A 274 -11.35 9.45 1.00
CA GLY A 274 -10.83 10.52 1.86
C GLY A 274 -9.94 11.56 1.15
N PHE A 275 -9.25 11.14 0.10
CA PHE A 275 -8.36 11.98 -0.72
C PHE A 275 -9.06 12.67 -1.91
N THR A 276 -10.38 12.48 -2.07
CA THR A 276 -11.13 13.01 -3.22
C THR A 276 -11.97 14.22 -2.85
N LEU A 277 -12.07 15.20 -3.76
CA LEU A 277 -12.99 16.33 -3.62
C LEU A 277 -14.42 15.79 -3.42
N ARG A 278 -15.10 16.25 -2.37
CA ARG A 278 -16.49 15.84 -2.08
C ARG A 278 -17.36 16.09 -3.33
N ARG A 279 -18.08 15.06 -3.80
CA ARG A 279 -19.17 15.25 -4.77
C ARG A 279 -20.15 16.26 -4.15
N LYS A 280 -20.22 17.47 -4.71
CA LYS A 280 -21.17 18.48 -4.23
C LYS A 280 -22.58 17.92 -4.40
N PRO A 281 -23.47 18.05 -3.41
CA PRO A 281 -24.89 17.85 -3.66
C PRO A 281 -25.28 18.79 -4.79
N GLY A 282 -25.83 18.25 -5.88
CA GLY A 282 -26.47 19.07 -6.90
C GLY A 282 -27.55 19.94 -6.24
N PRO A 283 -27.89 21.11 -6.80
CA PRO A 283 -28.96 21.93 -6.26
C PRO A 283 -30.23 21.07 -6.19
N GLY A 284 -30.74 20.87 -4.97
CA GLY A 284 -31.97 20.13 -4.74
C GLY A 284 -33.11 20.77 -5.53
N TYR A 285 -33.86 19.93 -6.23
CA TYR A 285 -35.20 20.26 -6.72
C TYR A 285 -36.20 20.13 -5.56
#